data_AF-A0A7Y2BM87-F1
#
_entry.id   AF-A0A7Y2BM87-F1
#
_cell.length_a   1.000
_cell.length_b   1.000
_cell.length_c   1.000
_cell.angle_alpha   90.00
_cell.angle_beta   90.00
_cell.angle_gamma   90.00
#
_symmetry.space_group_name_H-M   'P 1'
#
loop_
_entity.id
_entity.type
_entity.pdbx_description
1 polymer ?
#
loop_
_entity_poly.entity_id
_entity_poly.type
_entity_poly.pdbx_seq_one_letter_code
_entity_poly.pdbx_strand_id
1 'polypeptide(L)'
;MQGRGVPLDYGEAVRLYRKAADKGNSHALFLLGGMYEAGSGVGQDSKIAASHVFQSLKQGNTYAAKKIAANPDGWSTPFHRELQRLLKEDGIYSGPLDGRFGLAVQSSIDALLRK
;
A
#
# COMPACT_ATOMS: atom_id res chain seq x y z
N MET A 1 6.12 33.60 -18.58
CA MET A 1 6.14 32.37 -17.78
C MET A 1 5.11 32.48 -16.68
N GLN A 2 4.02 31.73 -16.75
CA GLN A 2 3.16 31.43 -15.59
C GLN A 2 2.66 30.01 -15.79
N GLY A 3 3.39 29.03 -15.25
CA GLY A 3 2.88 27.67 -15.11
C GLY A 3 1.77 27.71 -14.07
N ARG A 4 0.53 27.95 -14.50
CA ARG A 4 -0.64 27.95 -13.62
C ARG A 4 -0.79 26.54 -13.08
N GLY A 5 -0.64 26.40 -11.76
CA GLY A 5 -0.81 25.15 -11.04
C GLY A 5 -2.13 24.51 -11.42
N VAL A 6 -2.04 23.34 -12.08
CA VAL A 6 -3.19 22.51 -12.40
C VAL A 6 -3.84 22.11 -11.07
N PRO A 7 -5.15 22.28 -10.89
CA PRO A 7 -5.85 21.72 -9.75
C PRO A 7 -5.48 20.23 -9.62
N LEU A 8 -5.05 19.81 -8.44
CA LEU A 8 -4.69 18.42 -8.21
C LEU A 8 -5.96 17.58 -8.28
N ASP A 9 -6.26 17.04 -9.46
CA ASP A 9 -7.40 16.17 -9.69
C ASP A 9 -7.06 14.76 -9.22
N TYR A 10 -7.27 14.54 -7.92
CA TYR A 10 -7.09 13.22 -7.32
C TYR A 10 -8.00 12.16 -7.95
N GLY A 11 -9.17 12.53 -8.48
CA GLY A 11 -10.05 11.61 -9.18
C GLY A 11 -9.42 11.09 -10.47
N GLU A 12 -8.82 11.99 -11.25
CA GLU A 12 -8.08 11.63 -12.46
C GLU A 12 -6.82 10.81 -12.14
N ALA A 13 -6.10 11.16 -11.07
CA ALA A 13 -4.95 10.39 -10.61
C ALA A 13 -5.35 8.94 -10.25
N VAL A 14 -6.43 8.77 -9.47
CA VAL A 14 -6.99 7.44 -9.15
C VAL A 14 -7.35 6.68 -10.42
N ARG A 15 -7.99 7.33 -11.40
CA ARG A 15 -8.34 6.71 -12.68
C ARG A 15 -7.12 6.21 -13.44
N LEU A 16 -6.04 7.00 -13.46
CA LEU A 16 -4.79 6.63 -14.13
C LEU A 16 -4.06 5.51 -13.38
N TYR A 17 -3.99 5.57 -12.05
CA TYR A 17 -3.35 4.52 -11.26
C TYR A 17 -4.12 3.19 -11.33
N ARG A 18 -5.45 3.20 -11.36
CA ARG A 18 -6.23 1.98 -11.62
C ARG A 18 -5.86 1.35 -12.96
N LYS A 19 -5.86 2.13 -14.05
CA LYS A 19 -5.47 1.63 -15.38
C LYS A 19 -4.05 1.05 -15.43
N ALA A 20 -3.11 1.61 -14.66
CA ALA A 20 -1.76 1.09 -14.57
C ALA A 20 -1.67 -0.16 -13.68
N ALA A 21 -2.40 -0.19 -12.55
CA ALA A 21 -2.51 -1.34 -11.67
C ALA A 21 -3.14 -2.55 -12.40
N ASP A 22 -4.17 -2.33 -13.22
CA ASP A 22 -4.80 -3.35 -14.07
C ASP A 22 -3.82 -4.00 -15.06
N LYS A 23 -2.72 -3.29 -15.39
CA LYS A 23 -1.62 -3.79 -16.23
C LYS A 23 -0.47 -4.39 -15.44
N GLY A 24 -0.65 -4.64 -14.14
CA GLY A 24 0.37 -5.20 -13.26
C GLY A 24 1.45 -4.20 -12.85
N ASN A 25 1.18 -2.89 -12.88
CA ASN A 25 2.15 -1.91 -12.38
C ASN A 25 2.12 -1.87 -10.85
N SER A 26 3.13 -2.48 -10.23
CA SER A 26 3.26 -2.55 -8.77
C SER A 26 3.42 -1.18 -8.11
N HIS A 27 4.00 -0.19 -8.80
CA HIS A 27 4.09 1.18 -8.29
C HIS A 27 2.71 1.86 -8.25
N ALA A 28 1.90 1.66 -9.28
CA ALA A 28 0.54 2.18 -9.33
C ALA A 28 -0.35 1.54 -8.26
N LEU A 29 -0.18 0.24 -8.00
CA LEU A 29 -0.82 -0.44 -6.87
C LEU A 29 -0.48 0.24 -5.53
N PHE A 30 0.80 0.51 -5.26
CA PHE A 30 1.20 1.23 -4.04
C PHE A 30 0.58 2.63 -3.93
N LEU A 31 0.62 3.40 -5.01
CA LEU A 31 0.05 4.76 -5.04
C LEU A 31 -1.46 4.73 -4.83
N LEU A 32 -2.16 3.78 -5.46
CA LEU A 32 -3.59 3.59 -5.27
C LEU A 32 -3.92 3.19 -3.82
N GLY A 33 -3.10 2.33 -3.22
CA GLY A 33 -3.20 2.00 -1.80
C GLY A 33 -3.09 3.24 -0.89
N GLY A 34 -2.12 4.11 -1.15
CA GLY A 34 -1.99 5.38 -0.43
C GLY A 34 -3.18 6.34 -0.64
N MET A 35 -3.78 6.35 -1.83
CA MET A 35 -4.99 7.16 -2.10
C MET A 35 -6.20 6.66 -1.29
N TYR A 36 -6.40 5.35 -1.19
CA TYR A 36 -7.44 4.76 -0.34
C TYR A 36 -7.17 4.96 1.15
N GLU A 37 -5.91 4.96 1.58
CA GLU A 37 -5.59 5.22 2.98
C GLU A 37 -5.84 6.69 3.37
N ALA A 38 -5.58 7.62 2.45
CA ALA A 38 -5.75 9.05 2.67
C ALA A 38 -7.17 9.58 2.35
N GLY A 39 -7.99 8.83 1.61
CA GLY A 39 -9.26 9.31 1.09
C GLY A 39 -9.11 10.35 -0.04
N SER A 40 -8.00 10.29 -0.78
CA SER A 40 -7.69 11.27 -1.84
C SER A 40 -8.31 10.84 -3.17
N GLY A 41 -9.39 11.50 -3.58
CA GLY A 41 -10.11 11.18 -4.83
C GLY A 41 -10.91 9.88 -4.77
N VAL A 42 -10.92 9.21 -3.61
CA VAL A 42 -11.70 8.00 -3.28
C VAL A 42 -12.16 8.09 -1.84
N GLY A 43 -13.18 7.32 -1.45
CA GLY A 43 -13.50 7.12 -0.04
C GLY A 43 -12.35 6.44 0.69
N GLN A 44 -12.06 6.88 1.91
CA GLN A 44 -11.04 6.26 2.75
C GLN A 44 -11.43 4.81 3.07
N ASP A 45 -10.52 3.86 2.80
CA ASP A 45 -10.74 2.44 3.07
C ASP A 45 -9.40 1.70 3.26
N SER A 46 -9.06 1.42 4.52
CA SER A 46 -7.80 0.75 4.87
C SER A 46 -7.73 -0.71 4.41
N LYS A 47 -8.86 -1.39 4.20
CA LYS A 47 -8.88 -2.77 3.68
C LYS A 47 -8.50 -2.77 2.21
N ILE A 48 -9.07 -1.85 1.43
CA ILE A 48 -8.70 -1.68 0.03
C ILE A 48 -7.24 -1.19 -0.07
N ALA A 49 -6.83 -0.25 0.79
CA ALA A 49 -5.45 0.25 0.84
C ALA A 49 -4.44 -0.88 1.07
N ALA A 50 -4.63 -1.67 2.13
CA ALA A 50 -3.77 -2.79 2.47
C ALA A 50 -3.73 -3.85 1.38
N SER A 51 -4.87 -4.14 0.72
CA SER A 51 -4.93 -5.09 -0.40
C SER A 51 -4.05 -4.64 -1.58
N HIS A 52 -4.15 -3.38 -2.00
CA HIS A 52 -3.33 -2.84 -3.09
C HIS A 52 -1.84 -2.83 -2.73
N VAL A 53 -1.51 -2.39 -1.51
CA VAL A 53 -0.12 -2.38 -1.03
C VAL A 53 0.45 -3.80 -0.95
N PHE A 54 -0.31 -4.76 -0.42
CA PHE A 54 0.09 -6.16 -0.35
C PHE A 54 0.35 -6.75 -1.75
N GLN A 55 -0.53 -6.50 -2.72
CA GLN A 55 -0.31 -6.92 -4.12
C GLN A 55 0.94 -6.27 -4.72
N SER A 56 1.18 -4.99 -4.45
CA SER A 56 2.42 -4.30 -4.84
C SER A 56 3.65 -5.00 -4.27
N LEU A 57 3.63 -5.36 -2.98
CA LEU A 57 4.72 -6.09 -2.32
C LEU A 57 4.92 -7.49 -2.91
N LYS A 58 3.84 -8.23 -3.20
CA LYS A 58 3.91 -9.54 -3.87
C LYS A 58 4.54 -9.49 -5.26
N GLN A 59 4.48 -8.34 -5.93
CA GLN A 59 5.12 -8.10 -7.24
C GLN A 59 6.57 -7.60 -7.10
N GLY A 60 7.19 -7.74 -5.93
CA GLY A 60 8.59 -7.37 -5.71
C GLY A 60 8.83 -5.86 -5.59
N ASN A 61 7.81 -5.05 -5.31
CA ASN A 61 7.96 -3.60 -5.21
C ASN A 61 8.76 -3.18 -3.96
N THR A 62 10.08 -3.10 -4.12
CA THR A 62 11.01 -2.65 -3.08
C THR A 62 10.80 -1.19 -2.66
N TYR A 63 10.25 -0.35 -3.54
CA TYR A 63 9.92 1.03 -3.19
C TYR A 63 8.78 1.08 -2.16
N ALA A 64 7.71 0.31 -2.38
CA ALA A 64 6.61 0.19 -1.42
C ALA A 64 7.11 -0.31 -0.06
N ALA A 65 7.92 -1.38 -0.05
CA ALA A 65 8.49 -1.93 1.17
C ALA A 65 9.30 -0.89 1.96
N LYS A 66 10.21 -0.18 1.29
CA LYS A 66 11.00 0.90 1.91
C LYS A 66 10.13 2.02 2.46
N LYS A 67 9.07 2.42 1.75
CA LYS A 67 8.19 3.50 2.18
C LYS A 67 7.39 3.17 3.43
N ILE A 68 6.86 1.94 3.52
CA ILE A 68 6.12 1.48 4.71
C ILE A 68 7.07 1.36 5.90
N ALA A 69 8.24 0.73 5.70
CA ALA A 69 9.22 0.53 6.75
C ALA A 69 9.83 1.83 7.29
N ALA A 70 10.05 2.82 6.42
CA ALA A 70 10.66 4.10 6.81
C ALA A 70 9.70 5.03 7.58
N ASN A 71 8.39 4.85 7.42
CA ASN A 71 7.40 5.63 8.15
C ASN A 71 6.15 4.79 8.48
N PRO A 72 6.25 3.84 9.43
CA PRO A 72 5.12 2.98 9.78
C PRO A 72 3.93 3.79 10.32
N ASP A 73 4.19 4.84 11.10
CA ASP A 73 3.14 5.73 11.65
C ASP A 73 2.43 6.57 10.57
N GLY A 74 2.98 6.60 9.35
CA GLY A 74 2.32 7.19 8.17
C GLY A 74 1.15 6.37 7.64
N TRP A 75 0.91 5.18 8.19
CA TRP A 75 -0.21 4.32 7.87
C TRP A 75 -1.00 4.00 9.13
N SER A 76 -2.32 3.97 9.05
CA SER A 76 -3.17 3.81 10.21
C SER A 76 -3.10 2.40 10.83
N THR A 77 -3.45 2.28 12.10
CA THR A 77 -3.58 0.97 12.76
C THR A 77 -4.53 0.01 12.02
N PRO A 78 -5.70 0.45 11.51
CA PRO A 78 -6.54 -0.38 10.63
C PRO A 78 -5.81 -0.91 9.40
N PHE A 79 -5.02 -0.07 8.72
CA PHE A 79 -4.20 -0.51 7.59
C PHE A 79 -3.21 -1.60 7.98
N HIS A 80 -2.45 -1.38 9.06
CA HIS A 80 -1.46 -2.36 9.53
C HIS A 80 -2.12 -3.68 9.91
N ARG A 81 -3.30 -3.64 10.55
CA ARG A 81 -4.06 -4.84 10.90
C ARG A 81 -4.49 -5.63 9.66
N GLU A 82 -4.97 -4.94 8.62
CA GLU A 82 -5.34 -5.57 7.37
C GLU A 82 -4.12 -6.12 6.62
N LEU A 83 -2.99 -5.42 6.63
CA LEU A 83 -1.75 -5.91 6.06
C LEU A 83 -1.26 -7.17 6.80
N GLN A 84 -1.26 -7.17 8.13
CA GLN A 84 -0.96 -8.36 8.94
C GLN A 84 -1.89 -9.53 8.60
N ARG A 85 -3.20 -9.28 8.41
CA ARG A 85 -4.17 -10.31 8.02
C ARG A 85 -3.82 -10.92 6.66
N LEU A 86 -3.51 -10.09 5.67
CA LEU A 86 -3.13 -10.55 4.32
C LEU A 86 -1.82 -11.34 4.32
N LEU A 87 -0.80 -10.88 5.07
CA LEU A 87 0.45 -11.61 5.26
C LEU A 87 0.21 -12.96 5.95
N LYS A 88 -0.74 -13.02 6.89
CA LYS A 88 -1.15 -14.25 7.58
C LYS A 88 -1.85 -15.23 6.65
N GLU A 89 -2.73 -14.73 5.79
CA GLU A 89 -3.43 -15.52 4.76
C GLU A 89 -2.49 -16.06 3.69
N ASP A 90 -1.42 -15.33 3.34
CA ASP A 90 -0.34 -15.84 2.45
C ASP A 90 0.59 -16.83 3.16
N GLY A 91 0.39 -17.11 4.44
CA GLY A 91 1.13 -18.10 5.23
C GLY A 91 2.53 -17.66 5.67
N ILE A 92 2.87 -16.37 5.52
CA ILE A 92 4.21 -15.82 5.79
C ILE A 92 4.30 -15.00 7.08
N TYR A 93 3.17 -14.84 7.78
CA TYR A 93 3.09 -14.14 9.06
C TYR A 93 2.24 -14.94 10.05
N SER A 94 2.76 -15.20 11.23
CA SER A 94 2.05 -15.97 12.28
C SER A 94 1.67 -15.12 13.50
N GLY A 95 2.05 -13.84 13.53
CA GLY A 95 1.81 -12.95 14.66
C GLY A 95 0.35 -12.49 14.85
N PRO A 96 0.12 -11.61 15.85
CA PRO A 96 -1.20 -11.05 16.14
C PRO A 96 -1.66 -10.04 15.07
N LEU A 97 -2.97 -9.82 14.97
CA LEU A 97 -3.58 -8.78 14.12
C LEU A 97 -3.80 -7.49 14.92
N ASP A 98 -2.75 -7.01 15.58
CA ASP A 98 -2.80 -5.90 16.52
C ASP A 98 -2.54 -4.52 15.88
N GLY A 99 -2.15 -4.50 14.60
CA GLY A 99 -1.79 -3.30 13.85
C GLY A 99 -0.41 -2.72 14.21
N ARG A 100 0.42 -3.43 14.97
CA ARG A 100 1.79 -3.01 15.28
C ARG A 100 2.74 -3.39 14.15
N PHE A 101 3.44 -2.41 13.60
CA PHE A 101 4.50 -2.66 12.64
C PHE A 101 5.81 -3.01 13.35
N GLY A 102 6.09 -4.31 13.49
CA GLY A 102 7.29 -4.83 14.16
C GLY A 102 8.17 -5.68 13.24
N LEU A 103 9.26 -6.22 13.80
CA LEU A 103 10.24 -7.04 13.07
C LEU A 103 9.62 -8.23 12.33
N ALA A 104 8.59 -8.86 12.91
CA ALA A 104 7.89 -9.97 12.26
C ALA A 104 7.18 -9.51 10.97
N VAL A 105 6.52 -8.35 10.99
CA VAL A 105 5.87 -7.76 9.80
C VAL A 105 6.92 -7.38 8.76
N GLN A 106 8.00 -6.71 9.19
CA GLN A 106 9.12 -6.35 8.30
C GLN A 106 9.72 -7.59 7.63
N SER A 107 9.97 -8.65 8.40
CA SER A 107 10.55 -9.89 7.90
C SER A 107 9.62 -10.60 6.90
N SER A 108 8.31 -10.59 7.14
CA SER A 108 7.32 -11.10 6.18
C SER A 108 7.30 -10.29 4.88
N ILE A 109 7.41 -8.96 4.97
CA ILE A 109 7.53 -8.09 3.79
C ILE A 109 8.80 -8.41 3.02
N ASP A 110 9.94 -8.56 3.70
CA ASP A 110 11.22 -8.90 3.06
C ASP A 110 11.16 -10.29 2.41
N ALA A 111 10.41 -11.24 2.98
CA ALA A 111 10.19 -12.55 2.41
C ALA A 111 9.33 -12.50 1.12
N LEU A 112 8.35 -11.60 1.02
CA LEU A 112 7.58 -11.38 -0.21
C LEU A 112 8.47 -10.95 -1.37
N LEU A 113 9.49 -10.14 -1.11
CA LEU A 113 10.39 -9.60 -2.14
C LEU A 113 11.38 -10.62 -2.70
N ARG A 114 11.49 -11.80 -2.08
CA ARG A 114 12.43 -12.87 -2.48
C ARG A 114 11.79 -13.97 -3.31
N LYS A 115 10.47 -13.92 -3.52
CA LYS A 115 9.71 -14.87 -4.35
C LYS A 115 9.80 -14.46 -5.80
#